data_AF-A0A150N4D4-F1
#
_entry.id   AF-A0A150N4D4-F1
#
_cell.length_a   1.000
_cell.length_b   1.000
_cell.length_c   1.000
_cell.angle_alpha   90.00
_cell.angle_beta   90.00
_cell.angle_gamma   90.00
#
_symmetry.space_group_name_H-M   'P 1'
#
loop_
_entity.id
_entity.type
_entity.pdbx_description
1 polymer ?
#
loop_
_entity_poly.entity_id
_entity_poly.type
_entity_poly.pdbx_seq_one_letter_code
_entity_poly.pdbx_strand_id
1 'polypeptide(L)'
;MIRVSGYGQTGPFREKAGFGTPATAFSGFTYLQGYPGRPPVSPILSIKDIFEHPHYQARENIIEVAHPRLGKIKMPGIVPKFEKTPGAIRRTAPDLGEHTEEILQTMLGMSKEDIERLRENEII
;
A
#
# COMPACT_ATOMS: atom_id res chain seq x y z
N MET A 1 2.38 -17.56 -0.63
CA MET A 1 2.77 -16.48 -1.59
C MET A 1 2.04 -15.21 -1.19
N ILE A 2 2.72 -14.22 -0.60
CA ILE A 2 2.07 -12.97 -0.16
C ILE A 2 2.08 -12.00 -1.34
N ARG A 3 0.91 -11.77 -1.95
CA ARG A 3 0.74 -10.84 -3.10
C ARG A 3 0.51 -9.42 -2.59
N VAL A 4 1.50 -8.55 -2.73
CA VAL A 4 1.35 -7.10 -2.48
C VAL A 4 0.84 -6.44 -3.77
N SER A 5 -0.46 -6.10 -3.81
CA SER A 5 -1.08 -5.42 -4.96
C SER A 5 -1.12 -3.91 -4.72
N GLY A 6 -0.64 -3.11 -5.69
CA GLY A 6 -0.71 -1.64 -5.63
C GLY A 6 -2.12 -1.05 -5.66
N TYR A 7 -3.15 -1.87 -5.94
CA TYR A 7 -4.57 -1.48 -6.00
C TYR A 7 -5.46 -2.25 -5.02
N GLY A 8 -4.86 -2.97 -4.08
CA GLY A 8 -5.57 -3.90 -3.21
C GLY A 8 -5.94 -5.21 -3.92
N GLN A 9 -6.41 -6.18 -3.14
CA GLN A 9 -6.69 -7.54 -3.62
C GLN A 9 -8.16 -7.75 -4.02
N THR A 10 -9.07 -6.95 -3.48
CA THR A 10 -10.52 -7.16 -3.66
C THR A 10 -11.21 -6.01 -4.40
N GLY A 11 -10.52 -4.90 -4.64
CA GLY A 11 -11.06 -3.72 -5.30
C GLY A 11 -11.24 -3.87 -6.82
N PRO A 12 -11.98 -2.94 -7.46
CA PRO A 12 -12.27 -2.99 -8.90
C PRO A 12 -11.02 -2.90 -9.79
N PHE A 13 -9.88 -2.47 -9.23
CA PHE A 13 -8.61 -2.34 -9.94
C PHE A 13 -7.59 -3.44 -9.58
N ARG A 14 -8.01 -4.52 -8.91
CA ARG A 14 -7.12 -5.61 -8.45
C ARG A 14 -6.31 -6.32 -9.56
N GLU A 15 -6.79 -6.29 -10.80
CA GLU A 15 -6.12 -6.90 -11.96
C GLU A 15 -5.16 -5.94 -12.69
N LYS A 16 -5.02 -4.69 -12.25
CA LYS A 16 -4.12 -3.72 -12.90
C LYS A 16 -2.67 -3.91 -12.44
N ALA A 17 -1.75 -3.89 -13.39
CA ALA A 17 -0.31 -3.97 -13.13
C ALA A 17 0.26 -2.65 -12.59
N GLY A 18 1.19 -2.76 -11.62
CA GLY A 18 2.20 -1.76 -11.22
C GLY A 18 1.71 -0.40 -10.70
N PHE A 19 2.36 0.11 -9.64
CA PHE A 19 2.01 1.42 -9.06
C PHE A 19 2.55 2.61 -9.88
N GLY A 20 3.74 2.51 -10.48
CA GLY A 20 4.49 3.64 -11.06
C GLY A 20 3.71 4.53 -12.05
N THR A 21 3.62 4.13 -13.32
CA THR A 21 2.92 4.89 -14.37
C THR A 21 1.45 5.17 -14.01
N PRO A 22 0.71 4.20 -13.45
CA PRO A 22 -0.67 4.46 -13.07
C PRO A 22 -0.85 5.46 -11.92
N ALA A 23 0.03 5.52 -10.92
CA ALA A 23 -0.04 6.52 -9.85
C ALA A 23 0.20 7.93 -10.40
N THR A 24 1.13 8.09 -11.36
CA THR A 24 1.32 9.36 -12.08
C THR A 24 0.05 9.76 -12.83
N ALA A 25 -0.61 8.82 -13.51
CA ALA A 25 -1.87 9.08 -14.20
C ALA A 25 -3.01 9.43 -13.21
N PHE A 26 -3.23 8.64 -12.17
CA PHE A 26 -4.29 8.86 -11.17
C PHE A 26 -4.05 10.07 -10.25
N SER A 27 -2.80 10.53 -10.15
CA SER A 27 -2.51 11.81 -9.53
C SER A 27 -3.06 12.98 -10.34
N GLY A 28 -3.34 12.81 -11.64
CA GLY A 28 -3.64 13.91 -12.55
C GLY A 28 -2.39 14.67 -13.02
N PHE A 29 -1.20 14.24 -12.61
CA PHE A 29 0.04 14.91 -13.00
C PHE A 29 0.31 14.81 -14.50
N THR A 30 -0.05 13.68 -15.14
CA THR A 30 0.04 13.54 -16.60
C THR A 30 -0.83 14.58 -17.33
N TYR A 31 -1.97 14.98 -16.76
CA TYR A 31 -2.82 16.02 -17.36
C TYR A 31 -2.20 17.42 -17.27
N LEU A 32 -1.40 17.68 -16.23
CA LEU A 32 -0.73 18.97 -16.04
C LEU A 32 0.50 19.16 -16.94
N GLN A 33 0.95 18.11 -17.61
CA GLN A 33 2.20 18.08 -18.39
C GLN A 33 1.91 17.94 -19.89
N GLY A 34 2.54 18.79 -20.70
CA GLY A 34 2.42 18.74 -22.16
C GLY A 34 2.34 20.13 -22.79
N TYR A 35 1.87 20.17 -24.04
CA TYR A 35 1.75 21.39 -24.83
C TYR A 35 0.28 21.62 -25.25
N PRO A 36 -0.19 22.87 -25.32
CA PRO A 36 -1.52 23.17 -25.83
C PRO A 36 -1.79 22.52 -27.19
N GLY A 37 -2.94 21.85 -27.32
CA GLY A 37 -3.35 21.18 -28.57
C GLY A 37 -2.62 19.87 -28.88
N ARG A 38 -1.82 19.32 -27.97
CA ARG A 38 -1.13 18.03 -28.13
C ARG A 38 -1.59 17.00 -27.08
N PRO A 39 -1.40 15.69 -27.34
CA PRO A 39 -1.62 14.67 -26.33
C PRO A 39 -0.79 14.91 -25.05
N PRO A 40 -1.31 14.54 -23.87
CA PRO A 40 -0.58 14.65 -22.61
C PRO A 40 0.75 13.89 -22.63
N VAL A 41 1.75 14.42 -21.94
CA VAL A 41 3.08 13.79 -21.83
C VAL A 41 3.28 13.30 -20.40
N SER A 42 3.72 12.06 -20.23
CA SER A 42 4.17 11.59 -18.91
C SER A 42 5.64 11.97 -18.73
N PRO A 43 5.97 12.91 -17.83
CA PRO A 43 7.35 13.27 -17.57
C PRO A 43 8.10 12.11 -16.90
N ILE A 44 9.39 12.03 -17.15
CA ILE A 44 10.29 11.15 -16.41
C ILE A 44 10.67 11.89 -15.13
N LEU A 45 10.05 11.52 -14.02
CA LEU A 45 10.43 12.05 -12.71
C LEU A 45 11.48 11.14 -12.07
N SER A 46 12.49 11.74 -11.44
CA SER A 46 13.33 11.01 -10.50
C SER A 46 12.56 10.70 -9.21
N ILE A 47 13.09 9.77 -8.40
CA ILE A 47 12.50 9.48 -7.09
C ILE A 47 12.50 10.74 -6.22
N LYS A 48 13.56 11.54 -6.25
CA LYS A 48 13.63 12.79 -5.50
C LYS A 48 12.51 13.75 -5.90
N ASP A 49 12.31 13.94 -7.20
CA ASP A 49 11.26 14.83 -7.72
C ASP A 49 9.88 14.39 -7.22
N ILE A 50 9.58 13.08 -7.23
CA ILE A 50 8.30 12.54 -6.73
C ILE A 50 8.06 12.92 -5.26
N PHE A 51 9.08 12.86 -4.42
CA PHE A 51 8.97 13.15 -2.99
C PHE A 51 8.81 14.65 -2.71
N GLU A 52 9.40 15.48 -3.55
CA GLU A 52 9.39 16.94 -3.42
C GLU A 52 8.25 17.61 -4.22
N HIS A 53 7.54 16.86 -5.08
CA HIS A 53 6.56 17.43 -6.00
C HIS A 53 5.32 17.98 -5.27
N PRO A 54 4.98 19.29 -5.44
CA PRO A 54 3.84 19.91 -4.74
C PRO A 54 2.50 19.20 -4.99
N HIS A 55 2.26 18.74 -6.22
CA HIS A 55 1.04 18.01 -6.58
C HIS A 55 0.95 16.62 -5.92
N TYR A 56 2.07 15.94 -5.71
CA TYR A 56 2.06 14.64 -5.02
C TYR A 56 1.78 14.81 -3.53
N GLN A 57 2.31 15.88 -2.93
CA GLN A 57 2.05 16.26 -1.54
C GLN A 57 0.59 16.67 -1.34
N ALA A 58 0.07 17.57 -2.19
CA ALA A 58 -1.31 18.05 -2.11
C ALA A 58 -2.36 16.94 -2.25
N ARG A 59 -2.00 15.83 -2.89
CA ARG A 59 -2.88 14.67 -3.09
C ARG A 59 -2.59 13.51 -2.14
N GLU A 60 -1.61 13.65 -1.25
CA GLU A 60 -1.17 12.60 -0.34
C GLU A 60 -0.84 11.29 -1.10
N ASN A 61 -0.17 11.42 -2.25
CA ASN A 61 0.27 10.27 -3.03
C ASN A 61 1.48 9.59 -2.40
N ILE A 62 2.28 10.34 -1.63
CA ILE A 62 3.30 9.84 -0.71
C ILE A 62 2.93 10.36 0.67
N ILE A 63 2.81 9.45 1.63
CA ILE A 63 2.44 9.78 3.00
C ILE A 63 3.52 9.36 3.98
N GLU A 64 3.53 9.99 5.15
CA GLU A 64 4.35 9.58 6.28
C GLU A 64 3.52 8.71 7.24
N VAL A 65 4.05 7.56 7.65
CA VAL A 65 3.44 6.67 8.63
C VAL A 65 4.44 6.28 9.71
N ALA A 66 3.95 6.05 10.92
CA ALA A 66 4.75 5.50 12.02
C ALA A 66 4.89 3.98 11.85
N HIS A 67 6.10 3.47 11.99
CA HIS A 67 6.46 2.06 11.95
C HIS A 67 7.16 1.67 13.25
N PRO A 68 6.78 0.57 13.93
CA PRO A 68 7.30 0.20 15.25
C PRO A 68 8.84 0.15 15.34
N ARG A 69 9.50 -0.41 14.31
CA ARG A 69 10.97 -0.51 14.25
C ARG A 69 11.70 0.65 13.57
N LEU A 70 11.06 1.34 12.62
CA LEU A 70 11.75 2.25 11.69
C LEU A 70 11.43 3.71 11.98
N GLY A 71 10.60 4.00 12.99
CA GLY A 71 10.11 5.34 13.26
C GLY A 71 9.19 5.81 12.13
N LYS A 72 9.36 7.05 11.69
CA LYS A 72 8.55 7.64 10.62
C LYS A 72 9.11 7.27 9.25
N ILE A 73 8.31 6.59 8.44
CA ILE A 73 8.69 6.20 7.07
C ILE A 73 7.75 6.85 6.06
N LYS A 74 8.27 7.12 4.85
CA LYS A 74 7.45 7.54 3.71
C LYS A 74 7.11 6.35 2.84
N MET A 75 5.84 6.25 2.44
CA MET A 75 5.38 5.22 1.52
C MET A 75 4.26 5.73 0.62
N PRO A 76 3.95 5.02 -0.49
CA PRO A 76 2.82 5.38 -1.33
C PRO A 76 1.50 5.42 -0.55
N GLY A 77 0.74 6.49 -0.75
CA GLY A 77 -0.61 6.64 -0.23
C GLY A 77 -1.63 5.83 -1.04
N ILE A 78 -2.89 5.88 -0.61
CA ILE A 78 -3.98 5.18 -1.30
C ILE A 78 -4.35 5.90 -2.61
N VAL A 79 -4.27 5.16 -3.72
CA VAL A 79 -4.77 5.58 -5.03
C VAL A 79 -5.60 4.46 -5.69
N PRO A 80 -6.68 4.78 -6.43
CA PRO A 80 -7.27 6.11 -6.56
C PRO A 80 -8.01 6.56 -5.28
N LYS A 81 -8.29 7.86 -5.17
CA LYS A 81 -9.07 8.43 -4.07
C LYS A 81 -10.56 8.31 -4.42
N PHE A 82 -11.30 7.52 -3.66
CA PHE A 82 -12.74 7.36 -3.82
C PHE A 82 -13.49 8.33 -2.92
N GLU A 83 -14.51 9.00 -3.45
CA GLU A 83 -15.33 9.95 -2.69
C GLU A 83 -16.21 9.25 -1.64
N LYS A 84 -16.95 8.22 -2.06
CA LYS A 84 -17.94 7.55 -1.18
C LYS A 84 -17.33 6.51 -0.23
N THR A 85 -16.23 5.89 -0.64
CA THR A 85 -15.57 4.80 0.10
C THR A 85 -14.06 5.04 0.12
N PRO A 86 -13.58 6.11 0.78
CA PRO A 86 -12.16 6.42 0.82
C PRO A 86 -11.40 5.27 1.47
N GLY A 87 -10.34 4.80 0.80
CA GLY A 87 -9.45 3.81 1.40
C GLY A 87 -8.58 4.44 2.49
N ALA A 88 -8.19 3.63 3.48
CA ALA A 88 -7.38 4.08 4.59
C ALA A 88 -6.24 3.10 4.86
N ILE A 89 -5.07 3.64 5.22
CA ILE A 89 -3.94 2.86 5.72
C ILE A 89 -4.15 2.69 7.22
N ARG A 90 -4.56 1.50 7.64
CA ARG A 90 -4.96 1.22 9.04
C ARG A 90 -3.80 0.78 9.92
N ARG A 91 -2.79 0.13 9.34
CA ARG A 91 -1.60 -0.36 10.03
C ARG A 91 -0.45 -0.52 9.04
N THR A 92 0.77 -0.44 9.53
CA THR A 92 1.96 -0.85 8.78
C THR A 92 2.04 -2.36 8.67
N ALA A 93 3.00 -2.86 7.89
CA ALA A 93 3.25 -4.29 7.79
C ALA A 93 3.52 -4.86 9.20
N PRO A 94 2.89 -5.99 9.57
CA PRO A 94 3.13 -6.63 10.85
C PRO A 94 4.48 -7.34 10.87
N ASP A 95 4.89 -7.72 12.06
CA ASP A 95 6.05 -8.57 12.27
C ASP A 95 5.76 -10.01 11.86
N LEU A 96 6.84 -10.77 11.61
CA LEU A 96 6.72 -12.18 11.28
C LEU A 96 6.04 -12.90 12.44
N GLY A 97 4.90 -13.52 12.17
CA GLY A 97 4.13 -14.26 13.17
C GLY A 97 3.28 -13.42 14.12
N GLU A 98 3.20 -12.08 13.96
CA GLU A 98 2.49 -11.18 14.88
C GLU A 98 1.03 -11.59 15.16
N HIS A 99 0.35 -12.14 14.14
CA HIS A 99 -1.05 -12.55 14.23
C HIS A 99 -1.25 -14.07 14.30
N THR A 100 -0.18 -14.88 14.40
CA THR A 100 -0.29 -16.34 14.34
C THR A 100 -1.22 -16.86 15.43
N GLU A 101 -0.99 -16.48 16.69
CA GLU A 101 -1.81 -16.95 17.80
C GLU A 101 -3.27 -16.46 17.72
N GLU A 102 -3.47 -15.18 17.39
CA GLU A 102 -4.81 -14.60 17.20
C GLU A 102 -5.60 -15.41 16.15
N ILE A 103 -5.01 -15.70 15.00
CA ILE A 103 -5.69 -16.42 13.92
C ILE A 103 -5.98 -17.87 14.31
N LEU A 104 -4.98 -18.59 14.86
CA LEU A 104 -5.15 -19.99 15.24
C LEU A 104 -6.23 -20.16 16.33
N GLN A 105 -6.29 -19.25 17.31
CA GLN A 105 -7.32 -19.30 18.36
C GLN A 105 -8.67 -18.80 17.87
N THR A 106 -8.74 -17.58 17.33
CA THR A 106 -10.02 -16.89 17.11
C THR A 106 -10.71 -17.30 15.82
N MET A 107 -9.95 -17.57 14.77
CA MET A 107 -10.50 -17.91 13.45
C MET A 107 -10.57 -19.42 13.23
N LEU A 108 -9.60 -20.18 13.75
CA LEU A 108 -9.54 -21.64 13.58
C LEU A 108 -10.01 -22.41 14.82
N GLY A 109 -10.23 -21.75 15.95
CA GLY A 109 -10.76 -22.38 17.17
C GLY A 109 -9.78 -23.36 17.83
N MET A 110 -8.47 -23.25 17.57
CA MET A 110 -7.47 -24.14 18.15
C MET A 110 -7.29 -23.88 19.64
N SER A 111 -7.12 -24.97 20.41
CA SER A 111 -6.80 -24.87 21.82
C SER A 111 -5.39 -24.31 22.03
N LYS A 112 -5.11 -23.78 23.23
CA LYS A 112 -3.75 -23.32 23.56
C LYS A 112 -2.76 -24.47 23.52
N GLU A 113 -3.21 -25.65 23.95
CA GLU A 113 -2.43 -26.88 23.95
C GLU A 113 -2.05 -27.32 22.53
N ASP A 114 -2.95 -27.18 21.56
CA ASP A 114 -2.64 -27.45 20.15
C ASP A 114 -1.63 -26.46 19.58
N ILE A 115 -1.75 -25.18 19.92
CA ILE A 115 -0.85 -24.14 19.43
C ILE A 115 0.56 -24.34 19.99
N GLU A 116 0.70 -24.68 21.27
CA GLU A 116 2.01 -25.01 21.84
C GLU A 116 2.62 -26.25 21.19
N ARG A 117 1.82 -27.29 20.91
CA ARG A 117 2.31 -28.44 20.14
C ARG A 117 2.85 -28.03 18.78
N LEU A 118 2.23 -27.08 18.08
CA LEU A 118 2.74 -26.61 16.79
C LEU A 118 4.07 -25.86 16.95
N ARG A 119 4.24 -25.05 18.01
CA ARG A 119 5.49 -24.35 18.33
C ARG A 119 6.62 -25.33 18.65
N GLU A 120 6.34 -26.32 19.50
CA GLU A 120 7.32 -27.34 19.90
C GLU A 120 7.82 -28.18 18.71
N ASN A 121 6.95 -28.42 17.72
CA ASN A 121 7.28 -29.15 16.50
C ASN A 121 7.86 -28.25 15.39
N GLU A 122 8.15 -26.97 15.68
CA GLU A 122 8.68 -25.98 14.73
C GLU A 122 7.83 -25.80 13.46
N ILE A 123 6.52 -26.00 13.58
CA ILE A 123 5.57 -25.80 12.48
C ILE A 123 5.18 -24.31 12.35
N ILE A 124 5.16 -23.58 13.47
CA ILE A 124 4.85 -22.14 13.56
C ILE A 124 5.84 -21.39 14.45
#